data_AF-A0A174NB57-F1
#
_entry.id   AF-A0A174NB57-F1
#
_cell.length_a   1.000
_cell.length_b   1.000
_cell.length_c   1.000
_cell.angle_alpha   90.00
_cell.angle_beta   90.00
_cell.angle_gamma   90.00
#
_symmetry.space_group_name_H-M   'P 1'
#
loop_
_entity.id
_entity.type
_entity.pdbx_description
1 polymer ?
#
loop_
_entity_poly.entity_id
_entity_poly.type
_entity_poly.pdbx_seq_one_letter_code
_entity_poly.pdbx_strand_id
1 'polypeptide(L)'
;MQSRTRLFRKSASLPVIGVFLFAGKESVTTEYKMLPVLFILMLPGLIFGSLMEDTGALNSNTIINDNIRASREAIVEVLEESHADILSEINAAIAKLPEGDTASINDSYTYNISVNANLLISQFCASQDNYENINLRKLKSLIRKNKDGLFSYDVATETVTMEVVVEGGAEGENSPEGNENVEPQTKTVTFTRHTYTVQYAGDAYFADHVFHLTDEQKKLAQDYAENLTTFFGNAASGVAMAINLSDEVLSYRPAVERIAAKYGMSEYVELILAVMMQESGGRGLDVMQAAEGSFNTKYPHKPNGITDPEYSIECGIQELKYALEKAGCTGPTDLDRIKLALQGYNYGSGYIDWAMERDGGYTKENAIAYSDMMCARPSWPYDRYGDKEYVEHVLRYYQITNSGGSYPANGMQIPHYLQTDYGNIPYGGGSIASSGCDPTSFAMIASYLTDTTITPADAVAWCGNSYYMPGVGTYWSYFQAAANHFGCGSVTQTSDANQVLQALSEGHPVISSQRAGLFTSGGHFIVLRGVTADSKVLVNDPNDNSSKNYINREFDMMSEVHATSNAYWIFDKK
;
A
#
# COMPACT_ATOMS: atom_id res chain seq x y z
N MET A 1 0.24 37.29 -67.34
CA MET A 1 0.21 37.49 -65.88
C MET A 1 0.30 36.12 -65.25
N GLN A 2 1.49 35.66 -64.81
CA GLN A 2 1.99 35.76 -63.43
C GLN A 2 1.00 35.10 -62.44
N SER A 3 1.31 34.16 -61.54
CA SER A 3 2.55 33.68 -60.88
C SER A 3 2.16 32.36 -60.17
N ARG A 4 2.83 31.21 -60.34
CA ARG A 4 4.04 30.70 -59.66
C ARG A 4 3.86 30.27 -58.17
N THR A 5 4.24 29.00 -57.88
CA THR A 5 4.97 28.48 -56.66
C THR A 5 4.13 28.17 -55.41
N ARG A 6 4.28 27.11 -54.59
CA ARG A 6 4.93 25.77 -54.51
C ARG A 6 4.49 25.16 -53.14
N LEU A 7 4.49 23.82 -53.07
CA LEU A 7 4.80 22.92 -51.95
C LEU A 7 4.28 23.21 -50.52
N PHE A 8 3.59 22.21 -49.96
CA PHE A 8 4.13 21.46 -48.82
C PHE A 8 3.77 19.96 -48.94
N ARG A 9 4.81 19.12 -48.99
CA ARG A 9 4.81 17.70 -48.62
C ARG A 9 4.89 17.62 -47.08
N LYS A 10 4.09 16.76 -46.46
CA LYS A 10 4.37 15.97 -45.24
C LYS A 10 3.25 14.90 -45.22
N SER A 11 3.46 13.68 -45.69
CA SER A 11 4.04 12.56 -44.92
C SER A 11 3.80 12.68 -43.41
N ALA A 12 2.67 12.14 -42.95
CA ALA A 12 2.58 11.55 -41.64
C ALA A 12 2.33 10.05 -41.86
N SER A 13 3.42 9.32 -41.69
CA SER A 13 3.50 7.86 -41.56
C SER A 13 2.44 7.32 -40.60
N LEU A 14 1.71 6.28 -41.02
CA LEU A 14 1.14 5.33 -40.08
C LEU A 14 2.27 4.79 -39.19
N PRO A 15 2.18 4.83 -37.85
CA PRO A 15 3.01 4.00 -37.02
C PRO A 15 2.52 2.55 -37.14
N VAL A 16 3.49 1.70 -37.43
CA VAL A 16 3.41 0.26 -37.58
C VAL A 16 2.90 -0.37 -36.29
N ILE A 17 1.75 -1.06 -36.35
CA ILE A 17 1.38 -2.09 -35.37
C ILE A 17 2.40 -3.22 -35.53
N GLY A 18 3.38 -3.24 -34.64
CA GLY A 18 4.30 -4.36 -34.47
C GLY A 18 3.73 -5.37 -33.49
N VAL A 19 2.82 -6.23 -33.95
CA VAL A 19 2.48 -7.47 -33.25
C VAL A 19 3.32 -8.58 -33.88
N PHE A 20 4.38 -8.99 -33.18
CA PHE A 20 5.16 -10.18 -33.53
C PHE A 20 4.38 -11.43 -33.14
N LEU A 21 3.93 -12.21 -34.13
CA LEU A 21 3.57 -13.62 -33.99
C LEU A 21 4.36 -14.40 -35.07
N PHE A 22 5.40 -15.13 -34.68
CA PHE A 22 6.03 -16.23 -35.44
C PHE A 22 5.44 -17.55 -34.88
N ALA A 23 5.20 -18.65 -35.60
CA ALA A 23 5.45 -19.05 -36.98
C ALA A 23 4.57 -20.29 -37.34
N GLY A 24 4.33 -20.53 -38.64
CA GLY A 24 3.87 -21.84 -39.14
C GLY A 24 3.60 -21.83 -40.65
N LYS A 25 4.52 -22.40 -41.44
CA LYS A 25 4.47 -22.51 -42.91
C LYS A 25 3.27 -23.33 -43.42
N GLU A 26 2.48 -22.77 -44.34
CA GLU A 26 2.31 -23.19 -45.76
C GLU A 26 1.09 -22.51 -46.39
N SER A 27 1.15 -22.37 -47.72
CA SER A 27 0.24 -21.65 -48.62
C SER A 27 -1.25 -21.85 -48.38
N VAL A 28 -2.04 -20.77 -48.39
CA VAL A 28 -3.21 -20.51 -49.28
C VAL A 28 -3.69 -19.06 -49.07
N THR A 29 -4.21 -18.50 -50.16
CA THR A 29 -4.58 -17.11 -50.47
C THR A 29 -5.78 -16.55 -49.71
N THR A 30 -5.72 -15.24 -49.38
CA THR A 30 -6.86 -14.32 -49.13
C THR A 30 -7.51 -14.30 -47.73
N GLU A 31 -6.76 -14.07 -46.63
CA GLU A 31 -7.36 -13.85 -45.28
C GLU A 31 -6.74 -12.72 -44.43
N TYR A 32 -5.76 -11.97 -44.93
CA TYR A 32 -4.87 -11.16 -44.09
C TYR A 32 -5.36 -9.78 -43.58
N LYS A 33 -6.66 -9.45 -43.65
CA LYS A 33 -7.19 -8.18 -43.12
C LYS A 33 -8.19 -8.31 -41.95
N MET A 34 -8.64 -9.51 -41.61
CA MET A 34 -9.62 -9.72 -40.52
C MET A 34 -8.96 -9.94 -39.15
N LEU A 35 -7.73 -10.47 -39.12
CA LEU A 35 -7.07 -10.91 -37.88
C LEU A 35 -6.85 -9.78 -36.84
N PRO A 36 -6.41 -8.56 -37.20
CA PRO A 36 -6.25 -7.47 -36.23
C PRO A 36 -7.58 -6.94 -35.69
N VAL A 37 -8.64 -6.97 -36.51
CA VAL A 37 -9.99 -6.53 -36.13
C VAL A 37 -10.63 -7.52 -35.16
N LEU A 38 -10.43 -8.82 -35.41
CA LEU A 38 -10.92 -9.88 -34.52
C LEU A 38 -10.30 -9.77 -33.12
N PHE A 39 -9.00 -9.47 -33.03
CA PHE A 39 -8.32 -9.29 -31.74
C PHE A 39 -8.88 -8.10 -30.95
N ILE A 40 -9.15 -6.96 -31.60
CA ILE A 40 -9.71 -5.78 -30.92
C ILE A 40 -11.15 -6.04 -30.44
N LEU A 41 -11.95 -6.82 -31.19
CA LEU A 41 -13.28 -7.27 -30.74
C LEU A 41 -13.22 -8.24 -29.56
N MET A 42 -12.05 -8.84 -29.32
CA MET A 42 -11.75 -9.73 -28.21
C MET A 42 -11.08 -9.01 -27.01
N LEU A 43 -11.15 -7.68 -26.98
CA LEU A 43 -10.73 -6.87 -25.85
C LEU A 43 -11.94 -6.25 -25.14
N PRO A 44 -11.91 -6.13 -23.80
CA PRO A 44 -13.00 -5.53 -23.04
C PRO A 44 -13.13 -4.04 -23.38
N GLY A 45 -14.27 -3.67 -23.97
CA GLY A 45 -14.52 -2.30 -24.44
C GLY A 45 -14.46 -1.23 -23.37
N LEU A 46 -14.66 -1.58 -22.09
CA LEU A 46 -14.54 -0.65 -20.96
C LEU A 46 -13.09 -0.17 -20.75
N ILE A 47 -12.10 -0.97 -21.17
CA ILE A 47 -10.67 -0.66 -21.06
C ILE A 47 -10.15 -0.02 -22.34
N PHE A 48 -10.52 -0.59 -23.50
CA PHE A 48 -9.90 -0.26 -24.79
C PHE A 48 -10.77 0.59 -25.71
N GLY A 49 -12.00 0.91 -25.31
CA GLY A 49 -12.97 1.60 -26.16
C GLY A 49 -13.55 0.71 -27.27
N SER A 50 -14.34 1.30 -28.15
CA SER A 50 -14.91 0.60 -29.32
C SER A 50 -14.14 0.95 -30.59
N LEU A 51 -14.24 0.12 -31.63
CA LEU A 51 -13.72 0.44 -32.97
C LEU A 51 -14.45 1.62 -33.64
N MET A 52 -15.56 2.08 -33.06
CA MET A 52 -16.42 3.14 -33.61
C MET A 52 -16.13 4.51 -32.98
N GLU A 53 -15.45 4.54 -31.83
CA GLU A 53 -15.03 5.76 -31.14
C GLU A 53 -13.53 5.71 -30.84
N ASP A 54 -12.77 6.63 -31.46
CA ASP A 54 -11.34 6.78 -31.16
C ASP A 54 -11.16 7.49 -29.82
N THR A 55 -11.13 6.69 -28.75
CA THR A 55 -10.82 7.16 -27.39
C THR A 55 -9.32 7.38 -27.17
N GLY A 56 -8.48 7.01 -28.15
CA GLY A 56 -7.02 6.96 -27.99
C GLY A 56 -6.52 5.81 -27.11
N ALA A 57 -7.41 5.05 -26.46
CA ALA A 57 -7.03 4.00 -25.51
C ALA A 57 -6.15 2.91 -26.14
N LEU A 58 -6.49 2.43 -27.34
CA LEU A 58 -5.70 1.41 -28.07
C LEU A 58 -4.24 1.82 -28.35
N ASN A 59 -3.92 3.11 -28.24
CA ASN A 59 -2.57 3.65 -28.48
C ASN A 59 -1.97 4.33 -27.24
N SER A 60 -2.58 4.20 -26.06
CA SER A 60 -2.15 4.87 -24.83
C SER A 60 -2.28 3.97 -23.62
N ASN A 61 -1.13 3.49 -23.12
CA ASN A 61 -1.06 2.75 -21.86
C ASN A 61 -1.58 3.57 -20.68
N THR A 62 -1.43 4.91 -20.71
CA THR A 62 -1.97 5.80 -19.69
C THR A 62 -3.49 5.74 -19.66
N ILE A 63 -4.16 5.89 -20.80
CA ILE A 63 -5.63 5.87 -20.88
C ILE A 63 -6.16 4.48 -20.52
N ILE A 64 -5.50 3.42 -20.99
CA ILE A 64 -5.81 2.04 -20.63
C ILE A 64 -5.75 1.84 -19.10
N ASN A 65 -4.66 2.29 -18.47
CA ASN A 65 -4.47 2.16 -17.03
C ASN A 65 -5.49 3.01 -16.25
N ASP A 66 -5.81 4.20 -16.74
CA ASP A 66 -6.85 5.06 -16.18
C ASP A 66 -8.23 4.39 -16.25
N ASN A 67 -8.56 3.76 -17.38
CA ASN A 67 -9.81 3.02 -17.55
C ASN A 67 -9.89 1.80 -16.64
N ILE A 68 -8.80 1.03 -16.50
CA ILE A 68 -8.71 -0.12 -15.58
C ILE A 68 -8.89 0.35 -14.14
N ARG A 69 -8.19 1.41 -13.73
CA ARG A 69 -8.28 1.99 -12.40
C ARG A 69 -9.70 2.47 -12.12
N ALA A 70 -10.29 3.28 -13.00
CA ALA A 70 -11.63 3.80 -12.84
C ALA A 70 -12.70 2.69 -12.79
N SER A 71 -12.49 1.62 -13.57
CA SER A 71 -13.37 0.43 -13.55
C SER A 71 -13.24 -0.36 -12.25
N ARG A 72 -12.02 -0.53 -11.74
CA ARG A 72 -11.77 -1.16 -10.44
C ARG A 72 -12.39 -0.35 -9.31
N GLU A 73 -12.13 0.95 -9.27
CA GLU A 73 -12.71 1.87 -8.28
C GLU A 73 -14.24 1.80 -8.30
N ALA A 74 -14.85 1.78 -9.49
CA ALA A 74 -16.29 1.66 -9.63
C ALA A 74 -16.86 0.32 -9.11
N ILE A 75 -16.14 -0.79 -9.29
CA ILE A 75 -16.55 -2.11 -8.78
C ILE A 75 -16.42 -2.14 -7.26
N VAL A 76 -15.25 -1.73 -6.75
CA VAL A 76 -14.95 -1.71 -5.31
C VAL A 76 -15.92 -0.80 -4.58
N GLU A 77 -16.22 0.40 -5.09
CA GLU A 77 -17.20 1.32 -4.49
C GLU A 77 -18.57 0.65 -4.26
N VAL A 78 -19.08 -0.12 -5.23
CA VAL A 78 -20.37 -0.79 -5.06
C VAL A 78 -20.29 -2.02 -4.15
N LEU A 79 -19.13 -2.67 -4.12
CA LEU A 79 -18.89 -3.75 -3.16
C LEU A 79 -18.78 -3.23 -1.73
N GLU A 80 -18.14 -2.08 -1.53
CA GLU A 80 -18.08 -1.36 -0.26
C GLU A 80 -19.48 -0.92 0.19
N GLU A 81 -20.34 -0.45 -0.72
CA GLU A 81 -21.76 -0.20 -0.40
C GLU A 81 -22.47 -1.47 0.09
N SER A 82 -22.29 -2.59 -0.61
CA SER A 82 -22.92 -3.87 -0.27
C SER A 82 -22.39 -4.45 1.05
N HIS A 83 -21.10 -4.24 1.30
CA HIS A 83 -20.43 -4.60 2.54
C HIS A 83 -20.89 -3.72 3.71
N ALA A 84 -21.05 -2.42 3.50
CA ALA A 84 -21.62 -1.53 4.50
C ALA A 84 -23.06 -1.92 4.86
N ASP A 85 -23.86 -2.37 3.89
CA ASP A 85 -25.21 -2.89 4.14
C ASP A 85 -25.18 -4.15 5.02
N ILE A 86 -24.31 -5.14 4.73
CA ILE A 86 -24.24 -6.35 5.56
C ILE A 86 -23.74 -6.03 6.97
N LEU A 87 -22.78 -5.09 7.12
CA LEU A 87 -22.32 -4.63 8.42
C LEU A 87 -23.43 -3.90 9.19
N SER A 88 -24.28 -3.12 8.50
CA SER A 88 -25.46 -2.50 9.10
C SER A 88 -26.45 -3.54 9.63
N GLU A 89 -26.68 -4.62 8.87
CA GLU A 89 -27.51 -5.74 9.31
C GLU A 89 -26.93 -6.47 10.53
N ILE A 90 -25.62 -6.76 10.51
CA ILE A 90 -24.90 -7.36 11.64
C ILE A 90 -25.02 -6.45 12.87
N ASN A 91 -24.76 -5.16 12.73
CA ASN A 91 -24.87 -4.19 13.83
C ASN A 91 -26.30 -4.11 14.38
N ALA A 92 -27.31 -4.17 13.52
CA ALA A 92 -28.72 -4.24 13.95
C ALA A 92 -29.06 -5.55 14.67
N ALA A 93 -28.37 -6.65 14.38
CA ALA A 93 -28.46 -7.90 15.13
C ALA A 93 -27.74 -7.80 16.48
N ILE A 94 -26.52 -7.23 16.51
CA ILE A 94 -25.73 -6.97 17.73
C ILE A 94 -26.50 -6.08 18.71
N ALA A 95 -27.17 -5.03 18.23
CA ALA A 95 -27.95 -4.12 19.07
C ALA A 95 -29.15 -4.78 19.76
N LYS A 96 -29.54 -6.00 19.35
CA LYS A 96 -30.62 -6.79 19.95
C LYS A 96 -30.12 -7.86 20.93
N LEU A 97 -28.80 -7.96 21.14
CA LEU A 97 -28.22 -8.94 22.06
C LEU A 97 -28.62 -8.66 23.52
N PRO A 98 -28.71 -9.69 24.37
CA PRO A 98 -28.96 -9.52 25.80
C PRO A 98 -27.94 -8.62 26.49
N GLU A 99 -28.38 -7.89 27.52
CA GLU A 99 -27.51 -7.07 28.35
C GLU A 99 -26.45 -7.95 29.06
N GLY A 100 -25.17 -7.68 28.79
CA GLY A 100 -24.03 -8.45 29.30
C GLY A 100 -23.38 -9.39 28.29
N ASP A 101 -24.01 -9.67 27.14
CA ASP A 101 -23.37 -10.39 26.04
C ASP A 101 -22.44 -9.46 25.24
N THR A 102 -21.44 -10.06 24.58
CA THR A 102 -20.49 -9.35 23.72
C THR A 102 -20.61 -9.84 22.28
N ALA A 103 -20.25 -8.98 21.33
CA ALA A 103 -20.18 -9.33 19.93
C ALA A 103 -18.81 -8.99 19.35
N SER A 104 -18.32 -9.84 18.46
CA SER A 104 -17.19 -9.55 17.59
C SER A 104 -17.62 -9.74 16.14
N ILE A 105 -17.09 -8.90 15.25
CA ILE A 105 -17.27 -9.06 13.82
C ILE A 105 -15.93 -9.52 13.25
N ASN A 106 -15.90 -10.71 12.67
CA ASN A 106 -14.77 -11.21 11.90
C ASN A 106 -15.02 -10.88 10.44
N ASP A 107 -14.38 -9.83 9.97
CA ASP A 107 -14.59 -9.29 8.63
C ASP A 107 -13.24 -9.12 7.92
N SER A 108 -12.90 -10.11 7.08
CA SER A 108 -11.66 -10.07 6.29
C SER A 108 -11.69 -9.00 5.19
N TYR A 109 -12.80 -8.28 5.02
CA TYR A 109 -13.03 -7.34 3.94
C TYR A 109 -13.06 -5.88 4.41
N THR A 110 -12.89 -5.62 5.72
CA THR A 110 -12.95 -4.27 6.33
C THR A 110 -11.97 -3.27 5.70
N TYR A 111 -10.76 -3.71 5.35
CA TYR A 111 -9.69 -2.83 4.83
C TYR A 111 -9.56 -2.86 3.32
N ASN A 112 -9.91 -3.99 2.71
CA ASN A 112 -9.73 -4.20 1.29
C ASN A 112 -10.64 -5.32 0.79
N ILE A 113 -11.54 -4.98 -0.12
CA ILE A 113 -12.28 -5.97 -0.90
C ILE A 113 -11.44 -6.28 -2.14
N SER A 114 -10.59 -7.30 -2.03
CA SER A 114 -9.79 -7.76 -3.16
C SER A 114 -10.65 -8.53 -4.15
N VAL A 115 -10.73 -8.03 -5.38
CA VAL A 115 -11.43 -8.67 -6.49
C VAL A 115 -10.54 -8.77 -7.72
N ASN A 116 -10.76 -9.79 -8.53
CA ASN A 116 -10.23 -9.87 -9.88
C ASN A 116 -11.00 -8.91 -10.79
N ALA A 117 -10.65 -7.62 -10.72
CA ALA A 117 -11.28 -6.57 -11.51
C ALA A 117 -11.24 -6.88 -13.01
N ASN A 118 -10.17 -7.52 -13.51
CA ASN A 118 -10.05 -7.90 -14.92
C ASN A 118 -11.12 -8.93 -15.32
N LEU A 119 -11.35 -9.94 -14.47
CA LEU A 119 -12.41 -10.93 -14.67
C LEU A 119 -13.79 -10.26 -14.64
N LEU A 120 -14.06 -9.40 -13.66
CA LEU A 120 -15.35 -8.73 -13.51
C LEU A 120 -15.65 -7.74 -14.65
N ILE A 121 -14.63 -6.98 -15.10
CA ILE A 121 -14.73 -6.11 -16.28
C ILE A 121 -15.02 -6.94 -17.53
N SER A 122 -14.36 -8.09 -17.68
CA SER A 122 -14.55 -9.00 -18.81
C SER A 122 -15.96 -9.60 -18.83
N GLN A 123 -16.44 -10.07 -17.68
CA GLN A 123 -17.81 -10.55 -17.52
C GLN A 123 -18.84 -9.46 -17.83
N PHE A 124 -18.63 -8.24 -17.31
CA PHE A 124 -19.51 -7.11 -17.62
C PHE A 124 -19.52 -6.81 -19.12
N CYS A 125 -18.36 -6.67 -19.76
CA CYS A 125 -18.29 -6.37 -21.19
C CYS A 125 -18.99 -7.46 -22.02
N ALA A 126 -18.77 -8.74 -21.69
CA ALA A 126 -19.40 -9.87 -22.39
C ALA A 126 -20.93 -9.94 -22.19
N SER A 127 -21.45 -9.38 -21.10
CA SER A 127 -22.91 -9.30 -20.85
C SER A 127 -23.64 -8.25 -21.69
N GLN A 128 -22.92 -7.34 -22.37
CA GLN A 128 -23.54 -6.23 -23.10
C GLN A 128 -23.71 -6.55 -24.59
N ASP A 129 -24.96 -6.54 -25.06
CA ASP A 129 -25.26 -6.72 -26.50
C ASP A 129 -24.99 -5.47 -27.35
N ASN A 130 -24.84 -4.30 -26.73
CA ASN A 130 -24.58 -3.03 -27.40
C ASN A 130 -23.41 -2.30 -26.70
N TYR A 131 -22.42 -1.88 -27.49
CA TYR A 131 -21.21 -1.20 -27.02
C TYR A 131 -21.52 0.12 -26.28
N GLU A 132 -22.61 0.82 -26.63
CA GLU A 132 -23.01 2.05 -25.93
C GLU A 132 -23.35 1.82 -24.44
N ASN A 133 -23.68 0.57 -24.08
CA ASN A 133 -23.96 0.18 -22.70
C ASN A 133 -22.69 -0.14 -21.90
N ILE A 134 -21.52 -0.25 -22.54
CA ILE A 134 -20.25 -0.55 -21.89
C ILE A 134 -19.70 0.74 -21.28
N ASN A 135 -20.16 1.08 -20.08
CA ASN A 135 -19.71 2.25 -19.34
C ASN A 135 -19.85 2.04 -17.82
N LEU A 136 -19.08 2.82 -17.04
CA LEU A 136 -19.04 2.72 -15.58
C LEU A 136 -20.42 2.90 -14.91
N ARG A 137 -21.28 3.76 -15.48
CA ARG A 137 -22.61 4.01 -14.92
C ARG A 137 -23.47 2.74 -14.97
N LYS A 138 -23.44 2.03 -16.11
CA LYS A 138 -24.19 0.79 -16.29
C LYS A 138 -23.62 -0.35 -15.46
N LEU A 139 -22.29 -0.48 -15.41
CA LEU A 139 -21.59 -1.44 -14.54
C LEU A 139 -22.04 -1.31 -13.08
N LYS A 140 -21.89 -0.12 -12.50
CA LYS A 140 -22.32 0.15 -11.12
C LYS A 140 -23.80 -0.13 -10.91
N SER A 141 -24.65 0.27 -11.86
CA SER A 141 -26.09 0.06 -11.76
C SER A 141 -26.49 -1.42 -11.73
N LEU A 142 -25.79 -2.29 -12.46
CA LEU A 142 -26.07 -3.73 -12.47
C LEU A 142 -25.63 -4.39 -11.17
N ILE A 143 -24.44 -4.05 -10.67
CA ILE A 143 -23.95 -4.57 -9.39
C ILE A 143 -24.89 -4.13 -8.25
N ARG A 144 -25.26 -2.85 -8.18
CA ARG A 144 -26.20 -2.33 -7.17
C ARG A 144 -27.56 -3.01 -7.19
N LYS A 145 -28.08 -3.34 -8.38
CA LYS A 145 -29.39 -3.98 -8.53
C LYS A 145 -29.38 -5.43 -8.02
N ASN A 146 -28.24 -6.09 -8.08
CA ASN A 146 -28.06 -7.50 -7.71
C ASN A 146 -27.10 -7.65 -6.53
N LYS A 147 -27.05 -6.65 -5.64
CA LYS A 147 -26.15 -6.67 -4.48
C LYS A 147 -26.56 -7.70 -3.43
N ASP A 148 -27.83 -8.06 -3.42
CA ASP A 148 -28.40 -9.05 -2.51
C ASP A 148 -27.71 -10.42 -2.75
N GLY A 149 -26.94 -10.86 -1.76
CA GLY A 149 -26.17 -12.11 -1.81
C GLY A 149 -24.68 -11.95 -2.18
N LEU A 150 -24.18 -10.74 -2.48
CA LEU A 150 -22.74 -10.50 -2.62
C LEU A 150 -22.01 -10.71 -1.31
N PHE A 151 -22.62 -10.25 -0.21
CA PHE A 151 -22.14 -10.49 1.14
C PHE A 151 -23.20 -11.18 1.99
N SER A 152 -22.74 -12.00 2.91
CA SER A 152 -23.55 -12.67 3.94
C SER A 152 -22.75 -12.79 5.23
N TYR A 153 -23.36 -13.30 6.30
CA TYR A 153 -22.64 -13.58 7.54
C TYR A 153 -23.14 -14.84 8.25
N ASP A 154 -22.21 -15.51 8.93
CA ASP A 154 -22.49 -16.59 9.88
C ASP A 154 -22.35 -16.09 11.31
N VAL A 155 -23.05 -16.71 12.27
CA VAL A 155 -22.96 -16.37 13.70
C VAL A 155 -22.52 -17.59 14.50
N ALA A 156 -21.39 -17.47 15.21
CA ALA A 156 -20.93 -18.42 16.22
C ALA A 156 -21.15 -17.85 17.62
N THR A 157 -21.49 -18.69 18.60
CA THR A 157 -21.72 -18.26 19.99
C THR A 157 -20.95 -19.12 20.98
N GLU A 158 -20.36 -18.51 22.00
CA GLU A 158 -19.65 -19.23 23.06
C GLU A 158 -19.74 -18.50 24.41
N THR A 159 -19.63 -19.24 25.51
CA THR A 159 -19.59 -18.66 26.86
C THR A 159 -18.15 -18.47 27.31
N VAL A 160 -17.80 -17.24 27.68
CA VAL A 160 -16.46 -16.83 28.12
C VAL A 160 -16.49 -16.47 29.60
N THR A 161 -15.47 -16.87 30.36
CA THR A 161 -15.27 -16.47 31.77
C THR A 161 -13.87 -15.91 31.94
N MET A 162 -13.74 -14.74 32.57
CA MET A 162 -12.46 -14.06 32.77
C MET A 162 -12.34 -13.40 34.15
N GLU A 163 -11.11 -13.21 34.60
CA GLU A 163 -10.76 -12.53 35.86
C GLU A 163 -10.24 -11.11 35.57
N VAL A 164 -10.90 -10.10 36.13
CA VAL A 164 -10.58 -8.67 35.93
C VAL A 164 -10.07 -8.09 37.25
N VAL A 165 -8.86 -7.53 37.23
CA VAL A 165 -8.28 -6.82 38.38
C VAL A 165 -8.82 -5.39 38.42
N VAL A 166 -9.51 -5.03 39.49
CA VAL A 166 -10.04 -3.68 39.73
C VAL A 166 -9.16 -2.99 40.76
N GLU A 167 -8.38 -1.99 40.33
CA GLU A 167 -7.71 -1.08 41.26
C GLU A 167 -8.69 -0.02 41.75
N GLY A 168 -8.72 0.20 43.06
CA GLY A 168 -9.70 1.07 43.72
C GLY A 168 -9.36 2.55 43.53
N GLY A 169 -9.95 3.17 42.51
CA GLY A 169 -9.98 4.63 42.36
C GLY A 169 -10.88 5.02 41.20
N ALA A 170 -11.78 5.98 41.41
CA ALA A 170 -12.54 6.56 40.29
C ALA A 170 -11.57 7.35 39.41
N GLU A 171 -11.33 6.87 38.19
CA GLU A 171 -10.48 7.58 37.21
C GLU A 171 -11.10 8.94 36.88
N GLY A 172 -10.41 10.03 37.24
CA GLY A 172 -10.76 11.39 36.81
C GLY A 172 -11.20 12.40 37.89
N GLU A 173 -11.28 12.03 39.17
CA GLU A 173 -11.43 13.02 40.25
C GLU A 173 -10.13 13.23 41.02
N ASN A 174 -9.68 14.49 41.10
CA ASN A 174 -8.68 14.93 42.06
C ASN A 174 -9.14 14.53 43.47
N SER A 175 -8.58 13.43 44.01
CA SER A 175 -8.62 13.20 45.45
C SER A 175 -7.46 13.97 46.08
N PRO A 176 -7.73 14.96 46.96
CA PRO A 176 -6.68 15.50 47.80
C PRO A 176 -6.39 14.47 48.90
N GLU A 177 -5.11 14.10 49.01
CA GLU A 177 -4.48 13.38 50.12
C GLU A 177 -4.89 11.92 50.37
N GLY A 178 -3.95 11.01 50.07
CA GLY A 178 -3.56 9.91 50.96
C GLY A 178 -4.41 8.64 51.01
N ASN A 179 -3.98 7.59 50.30
CA ASN A 179 -3.74 6.27 50.90
C ASN A 179 -3.01 5.33 49.92
N GLU A 180 -1.76 5.02 50.22
CA GLU A 180 -1.06 3.84 49.70
C GLU A 180 -1.60 2.59 50.41
N ASN A 181 -1.85 1.51 49.66
CA ASN A 181 -2.31 0.17 50.07
C ASN A 181 -3.81 -0.15 49.87
N VAL A 182 -4.25 -0.26 48.61
CA VAL A 182 -5.44 -1.06 48.26
C VAL A 182 -4.96 -2.27 47.46
N GLU A 183 -5.16 -3.47 47.98
CA GLU A 183 -4.89 -4.71 47.23
C GLU A 183 -5.78 -4.76 45.97
N PRO A 184 -5.25 -5.16 44.80
CA PRO A 184 -6.04 -5.30 43.60
C PRO A 184 -7.15 -6.34 43.80
N GLN A 185 -8.42 -5.96 43.65
CA GLN A 185 -9.54 -6.91 43.77
C GLN A 185 -9.83 -7.53 42.41
N THR A 186 -9.61 -8.84 42.29
CA THR A 186 -9.97 -9.60 41.09
C THR A 186 -11.44 -10.01 41.12
N LYS A 187 -12.22 -9.67 40.08
CA LYS A 187 -13.60 -10.11 39.88
C LYS A 187 -13.70 -11.05 38.69
N THR A 188 -14.41 -12.17 38.85
CA THR A 188 -14.76 -13.06 37.75
C THR A 188 -16.00 -12.55 37.03
N VAL A 189 -15.92 -12.42 35.71
CA VAL A 189 -17.02 -12.02 34.82
C VAL A 189 -17.27 -13.14 33.81
N THR A 190 -18.54 -13.52 33.62
CA THR A 190 -18.97 -14.50 32.62
C THR A 190 -19.94 -13.84 31.66
N PHE A 191 -19.74 -14.02 30.36
CA PHE A 191 -20.61 -13.49 29.30
C PHE A 191 -20.65 -14.42 28.08
N THR A 192 -21.65 -14.26 27.21
CA THR A 192 -21.69 -14.94 25.91
C THR A 192 -21.06 -14.04 24.86
N ARG A 193 -20.11 -14.57 24.09
CA ARG A 193 -19.52 -13.92 22.91
C ARG A 193 -20.20 -14.43 21.64
N HIS A 194 -20.70 -13.50 20.83
CA HIS A 194 -21.29 -13.75 19.51
C HIS A 194 -20.33 -13.28 18.43
N THR A 195 -19.79 -14.19 17.61
CA THR A 195 -18.88 -13.86 16.51
C THR A 195 -19.60 -13.92 15.18
N TYR A 196 -19.75 -12.76 14.54
CA TYR A 196 -20.35 -12.59 13.23
C TYR A 196 -19.25 -12.64 12.18
N THR A 197 -19.22 -13.66 11.32
CA THR A 197 -18.18 -13.80 10.27
C THR A 197 -18.75 -13.39 8.92
N VAL A 198 -18.23 -12.30 8.36
CA VAL A 198 -18.63 -11.81 7.03
C VAL A 198 -18.07 -12.73 5.95
N GLN A 199 -18.88 -13.02 4.95
CA GLN A 199 -18.51 -13.83 3.79
C GLN A 199 -18.80 -13.09 2.50
N TYR A 200 -17.83 -13.11 1.57
CA TYR A 200 -17.99 -12.63 0.20
C TYR A 200 -18.28 -13.81 -0.73
N ALA A 201 -19.29 -13.69 -1.58
CA ALA A 201 -19.69 -14.75 -2.52
C ALA A 201 -18.62 -15.05 -3.60
N GLY A 202 -17.65 -14.15 -3.79
CA GLY A 202 -16.55 -14.32 -4.73
C GLY A 202 -16.85 -13.87 -6.15
N ASP A 203 -15.80 -13.64 -6.94
CA ASP A 203 -15.92 -13.08 -8.30
C ASP A 203 -16.65 -13.99 -9.29
N ALA A 204 -16.69 -15.30 -9.03
CA ALA A 204 -17.44 -16.26 -9.83
C ALA A 204 -18.96 -16.05 -9.71
N TYR A 205 -19.43 -15.49 -8.58
CA TYR A 205 -20.84 -15.22 -8.34
C TYR A 205 -21.43 -14.23 -9.35
N PHE A 206 -20.61 -13.29 -9.82
CA PHE A 206 -21.03 -12.21 -10.73
C PHE A 206 -21.54 -12.73 -12.07
N ALA A 207 -20.88 -13.74 -12.65
CA ALA A 207 -21.27 -14.29 -13.94
C ALA A 207 -22.72 -14.78 -13.92
N ASP A 208 -23.13 -15.50 -12.88
CA ASP A 208 -24.45 -16.13 -12.81
C ASP A 208 -25.52 -15.23 -12.19
N HIS A 209 -25.16 -14.43 -11.19
CA HIS A 209 -26.12 -13.76 -10.32
C HIS A 209 -26.16 -12.23 -10.48
N VAL A 210 -25.09 -11.62 -11.02
CA VAL A 210 -25.04 -10.16 -11.22
C VAL A 210 -25.23 -9.80 -12.69
N PHE A 211 -24.49 -10.46 -13.58
CA PHE A 211 -24.50 -10.21 -15.02
C PHE A 211 -25.36 -11.21 -15.80
N HIS A 212 -25.76 -12.33 -15.19
CA HIS A 212 -26.60 -13.37 -15.77
C HIS A 212 -26.13 -13.85 -17.15
N LEU A 213 -24.83 -14.16 -17.24
CA LEU A 213 -24.18 -14.58 -18.48
C LEU A 213 -24.72 -15.92 -18.97
N THR A 214 -24.97 -16.02 -20.27
CA THR A 214 -25.12 -17.30 -20.96
C THR A 214 -23.78 -18.03 -21.03
N ASP A 215 -23.79 -19.33 -21.34
CA ASP A 215 -22.54 -20.10 -21.51
C ASP A 215 -21.64 -19.53 -22.62
N GLU A 216 -22.23 -18.99 -23.69
CA GLU A 216 -21.49 -18.30 -24.75
C GLU A 216 -20.84 -17.02 -24.24
N GLN A 217 -21.55 -16.21 -23.44
CA GLN A 217 -21.00 -14.99 -22.86
C GLN A 217 -19.93 -15.27 -21.80
N LYS A 218 -20.06 -16.36 -21.04
CA LYS A 218 -19.00 -16.80 -20.10
C LYS A 218 -17.71 -17.13 -20.84
N LYS A 219 -17.83 -17.83 -21.98
CA LYS A 219 -16.68 -18.12 -22.83
C LYS A 219 -16.05 -16.84 -23.38
N LEU A 220 -16.87 -15.91 -23.87
CA LEU A 220 -16.38 -14.59 -24.32
C LEU A 220 -15.68 -13.81 -23.19
N ALA A 221 -16.21 -13.85 -21.97
CA ALA A 221 -15.59 -13.22 -20.81
C ALA A 221 -14.24 -13.85 -20.45
N GLN A 222 -14.09 -15.17 -20.61
CA GLN A 222 -12.81 -15.86 -20.44
C GLN A 222 -11.82 -15.44 -21.53
N ASP A 223 -12.25 -15.40 -22.79
CA ASP A 223 -11.41 -14.95 -23.91
C ASP A 223 -10.92 -13.50 -23.69
N TYR A 224 -11.78 -12.60 -23.18
CA TYR A 224 -11.40 -11.25 -22.76
C TYR A 224 -10.35 -11.26 -21.64
N ALA A 225 -10.56 -12.07 -20.60
CA ALA A 225 -9.64 -12.14 -19.46
C ALA A 225 -8.27 -12.71 -19.84
N GLU A 226 -8.23 -13.75 -20.68
CA GLU A 226 -6.99 -14.33 -21.22
C GLU A 226 -6.22 -13.33 -22.09
N ASN A 227 -6.93 -12.53 -22.90
CA ASN A 227 -6.31 -11.46 -23.68
C ASN A 227 -5.78 -10.33 -22.79
N LEU A 228 -6.46 -9.97 -21.69
CA LEU A 228 -5.92 -9.05 -20.70
C LEU A 228 -4.62 -9.58 -20.08
N THR A 229 -4.59 -10.85 -19.67
CA THR A 229 -3.37 -11.49 -19.14
C THR A 229 -2.25 -11.53 -20.17
N THR A 230 -2.59 -11.75 -21.45
CA THR A 230 -1.62 -11.74 -22.55
C THR A 230 -1.11 -10.32 -22.85
N PHE A 231 -1.96 -9.29 -22.67
CA PHE A 231 -1.63 -7.90 -22.94
C PHE A 231 -0.87 -7.22 -21.78
N PHE A 232 -1.14 -7.61 -20.53
CA PHE A 232 -0.58 -6.98 -19.33
C PHE A 232 0.38 -7.86 -18.52
N GLY A 233 0.54 -9.14 -18.85
CA GLY A 233 1.26 -10.09 -17.99
C GLY A 233 0.45 -10.50 -16.75
N ASN A 234 0.99 -11.46 -16.00
CA ASN A 234 0.28 -12.16 -14.92
C ASN A 234 0.19 -11.28 -13.65
N ALA A 235 -0.76 -10.33 -13.62
CA ALA A 235 -0.94 -9.39 -12.52
C ALA A 235 -1.79 -9.97 -11.37
N ALA A 236 -1.15 -10.61 -10.41
CA ALA A 236 -1.67 -10.78 -9.06
C ALA A 236 -0.66 -10.19 -8.06
N SER A 237 -1.09 -9.20 -7.28
CA SER A 237 -0.37 -8.51 -6.17
C SER A 237 0.50 -7.29 -6.52
N GLY A 238 -0.01 -6.08 -6.20
CA GLY A 238 0.73 -4.81 -6.10
C GLY A 238 1.14 -4.15 -7.43
N VAL A 239 1.08 -2.81 -7.51
CA VAL A 239 1.59 -2.05 -8.66
C VAL A 239 2.86 -1.31 -8.24
N ALA A 240 3.99 -1.65 -8.84
CA ALA A 240 5.21 -0.88 -8.70
C ALA A 240 5.27 0.21 -9.78
N MET A 241 5.51 1.47 -9.40
CA MET A 241 5.55 2.62 -10.30
C MET A 241 6.76 3.50 -10.05
N ALA A 242 7.30 4.07 -11.12
CA ALA A 242 8.30 5.11 -11.02
C ALA A 242 7.63 6.48 -10.85
N ILE A 243 8.15 7.30 -9.95
CA ILE A 243 7.62 8.63 -9.63
C ILE A 243 8.71 9.69 -9.68
N ASN A 244 8.32 10.96 -9.82
CA ASN A 244 9.22 12.13 -9.80
C ASN A 244 10.39 12.03 -10.81
N LEU A 245 10.15 11.40 -11.96
CA LEU A 245 11.12 11.29 -13.04
C LEU A 245 11.25 12.61 -13.82
N SER A 246 12.44 12.91 -14.33
CA SER A 246 12.64 14.04 -15.22
C SER A 246 12.07 13.78 -16.63
N ASP A 247 11.77 14.85 -17.36
CA ASP A 247 11.33 14.78 -18.76
C ASP A 247 12.37 14.07 -19.64
N GLU A 248 13.66 14.24 -19.33
CA GLU A 248 14.75 13.55 -20.03
C GLU A 248 14.66 12.03 -19.84
N VAL A 249 14.42 11.53 -18.63
CA VAL A 249 14.22 10.09 -18.37
C VAL A 249 12.95 9.59 -19.07
N LEU A 250 11.85 10.34 -18.96
CA LEU A 250 10.58 9.96 -19.59
C LEU A 250 10.70 9.87 -21.11
N SER A 251 11.56 10.67 -21.74
CA SER A 251 11.82 10.60 -23.19
C SER A 251 12.40 9.25 -23.64
N TYR A 252 13.09 8.54 -22.74
CA TYR A 252 13.66 7.22 -23.03
C TYR A 252 12.72 6.06 -22.74
N ARG A 253 11.54 6.28 -22.12
CA ARG A 253 10.59 5.22 -21.79
C ARG A 253 10.27 4.28 -22.96
N PRO A 254 9.99 4.76 -24.19
CA PRO A 254 9.73 3.86 -25.33
C PRO A 254 10.93 2.96 -25.70
N ALA A 255 12.17 3.47 -25.55
CA ALA A 255 13.37 2.70 -25.78
C ALA A 255 13.59 1.67 -24.65
N VAL A 256 13.37 2.08 -23.40
CA VAL A 256 13.43 1.20 -22.22
C VAL A 256 12.42 0.06 -22.34
N GLU A 257 11.16 0.33 -22.65
CA GLU A 257 10.11 -0.70 -22.82
C GLU A 257 10.50 -1.72 -23.90
N ARG A 258 10.93 -1.23 -25.07
CA ARG A 258 11.34 -2.09 -26.19
C ARG A 258 12.54 -2.96 -25.84
N ILE A 259 13.55 -2.39 -25.19
CA ILE A 259 14.78 -3.11 -24.85
C ILE A 259 14.54 -4.05 -23.66
N ALA A 260 13.77 -3.64 -22.65
CA ALA A 260 13.38 -4.47 -21.52
C ALA A 260 12.64 -5.74 -22.00
N ALA A 261 11.71 -5.59 -22.93
CA ALA A 261 11.00 -6.72 -23.54
C ALA A 261 11.95 -7.73 -24.21
N LYS A 262 13.01 -7.25 -24.89
CA LYS A 262 14.03 -8.12 -25.51
C LYS A 262 14.73 -9.03 -24.50
N TYR A 263 14.87 -8.60 -23.26
CA TYR A 263 15.57 -9.32 -22.21
C TYR A 263 14.65 -9.99 -21.18
N GLY A 264 13.33 -9.95 -21.38
CA GLY A 264 12.35 -10.51 -20.43
C GLY A 264 12.20 -9.67 -19.15
N MET A 265 12.43 -8.37 -19.25
CA MET A 265 12.44 -7.41 -18.14
C MET A 265 11.25 -6.45 -18.17
N SER A 266 10.18 -6.78 -18.93
CA SER A 266 9.03 -5.90 -19.13
C SER A 266 8.34 -5.49 -17.81
N GLU A 267 8.32 -6.38 -16.81
CA GLU A 267 7.72 -6.12 -15.49
C GLU A 267 8.56 -5.13 -14.64
N TYR A 268 9.80 -4.87 -15.03
CA TYR A 268 10.74 -4.00 -14.30
C TYR A 268 10.96 -2.65 -14.99
N VAL A 269 10.17 -2.27 -15.99
CA VAL A 269 10.31 -0.99 -16.72
C VAL A 269 10.36 0.20 -15.75
N GLU A 270 9.49 0.21 -14.75
CA GLU A 270 9.45 1.28 -13.75
C GLU A 270 10.73 1.32 -12.89
N LEU A 271 11.26 0.15 -12.50
CA LEU A 271 12.53 0.06 -11.77
C LEU A 271 13.71 0.55 -12.63
N ILE A 272 13.72 0.19 -13.92
CA ILE A 272 14.76 0.61 -14.87
C ILE A 272 14.78 2.13 -15.01
N LEU A 273 13.61 2.78 -15.08
CA LEU A 273 13.51 4.24 -15.16
C LEU A 273 13.94 4.92 -13.86
N ALA A 274 13.64 4.34 -12.70
CA ALA A 274 14.12 4.84 -11.42
C ALA A 274 15.65 4.77 -11.30
N VAL A 275 16.26 3.67 -11.77
CA VAL A 275 17.71 3.52 -11.87
C VAL A 275 18.29 4.58 -12.83
N MET A 276 17.73 4.75 -14.02
CA MET A 276 18.16 5.79 -14.98
C MET A 276 18.11 7.20 -14.36
N MET A 277 17.05 7.48 -13.59
CA MET A 277 16.88 8.75 -12.90
C MET A 277 17.97 9.00 -11.87
N GLN A 278 18.38 7.98 -11.12
CA GLN A 278 19.48 8.09 -10.17
C GLN A 278 20.84 8.19 -10.87
N GLU A 279 21.07 7.42 -11.93
CA GLU A 279 22.37 7.36 -12.61
C GLU A 279 22.71 8.65 -13.36
N SER A 280 21.74 9.21 -14.08
CA SER A 280 22.01 10.36 -14.94
C SER A 280 20.91 11.42 -14.93
N GLY A 281 19.73 11.10 -14.40
CA GLY A 281 18.53 11.92 -14.61
C GLY A 281 18.17 12.05 -16.09
N GLY A 282 18.53 11.04 -16.91
CA GLY A 282 18.33 11.03 -18.36
C GLY A 282 19.31 11.92 -19.15
N ARG A 283 20.34 12.47 -18.49
CA ARG A 283 21.30 13.41 -19.11
C ARG A 283 22.53 12.68 -19.63
N GLY A 284 23.20 13.30 -20.60
CA GLY A 284 24.38 12.70 -21.23
C GLY A 284 24.02 11.57 -22.19
N LEU A 285 25.03 10.81 -22.61
CA LEU A 285 24.86 9.71 -23.58
C LEU A 285 24.92 8.33 -22.94
N ASP A 286 25.55 8.21 -21.78
CA ASP A 286 25.55 6.98 -20.98
C ASP A 286 24.47 7.08 -19.90
N VAL A 287 23.21 7.03 -20.32
CA VAL A 287 22.04 7.35 -19.49
C VAL A 287 21.81 6.37 -18.32
N MET A 288 22.32 5.14 -18.41
CA MET A 288 22.31 4.14 -17.33
C MET A 288 23.66 4.04 -16.59
N GLN A 289 24.65 4.90 -16.93
CA GLN A 289 26.05 4.81 -16.46
C GLN A 289 26.62 3.38 -16.56
N ALA A 290 26.32 2.68 -17.65
CA ALA A 290 26.64 1.27 -17.82
C ALA A 290 28.00 1.02 -18.48
N ALA A 291 28.77 2.07 -18.82
CA ALA A 291 30.04 1.93 -19.54
C ALA A 291 31.07 1.07 -18.80
N GLU A 292 31.09 1.09 -17.47
CA GLU A 292 32.05 0.33 -16.66
C GLU A 292 31.63 -1.14 -16.49
N GLY A 293 30.38 -1.48 -16.81
CA GLY A 293 29.80 -2.81 -16.69
C GLY A 293 30.40 -3.84 -17.65
N SER A 294 30.17 -5.10 -17.34
CA SER A 294 30.60 -6.28 -18.08
C SER A 294 29.84 -6.49 -19.40
N PHE A 295 28.59 -6.02 -19.49
CA PHE A 295 27.78 -6.13 -20.71
C PHE A 295 28.12 -5.07 -21.77
N ASN A 296 28.93 -4.05 -21.42
CA ASN A 296 29.52 -3.16 -22.41
C ASN A 296 30.67 -3.86 -23.13
N THR A 297 30.47 -4.22 -24.39
CA THR A 297 31.48 -4.85 -25.25
C THR A 297 31.92 -3.95 -26.41
N LYS A 298 31.36 -2.74 -26.51
CA LYS A 298 31.51 -1.86 -27.69
C LYS A 298 32.28 -0.58 -27.38
N TYR A 299 32.12 -0.03 -26.18
CA TYR A 299 32.72 1.23 -25.78
C TYR A 299 33.77 1.04 -24.69
N PRO A 300 34.70 2.00 -24.48
CA PRO A 300 35.69 1.89 -23.43
C PRO A 300 35.06 1.80 -22.03
N HIS A 301 35.61 0.93 -21.17
CA HIS A 301 35.21 0.80 -19.76
C HIS A 301 35.78 1.94 -18.92
N LYS A 302 35.15 3.10 -19.03
CA LYS A 302 35.46 4.30 -18.24
C LYS A 302 34.17 5.10 -18.03
N PRO A 303 34.11 5.96 -17.00
CA PRO A 303 32.94 6.81 -16.76
C PRO A 303 32.52 7.57 -18.02
N ASN A 304 31.22 7.52 -18.35
CA ASN A 304 30.62 8.11 -19.56
C ASN A 304 31.25 7.63 -20.89
N GLY A 305 31.78 6.40 -20.92
CA GLY A 305 32.43 5.82 -22.10
C GLY A 305 31.49 5.48 -23.24
N ILE A 306 30.22 5.18 -22.94
CA ILE A 306 29.18 4.91 -23.93
C ILE A 306 28.68 6.22 -24.55
N THR A 307 28.69 6.31 -25.88
CA THR A 307 28.21 7.49 -26.62
C THR A 307 26.88 7.24 -27.34
N ASP A 308 26.19 6.16 -27.00
CA ASP A 308 24.96 5.69 -27.62
C ASP A 308 23.94 5.39 -26.52
N PRO A 309 22.93 6.27 -26.31
CA PRO A 309 21.97 6.12 -25.23
C PRO A 309 21.19 4.81 -25.26
N GLU A 310 20.82 4.32 -26.45
CA GLU A 310 20.10 3.03 -26.53
C GLU A 310 21.01 1.86 -26.14
N TYR A 311 22.29 1.93 -26.51
CA TYR A 311 23.27 0.93 -26.08
C TYR A 311 23.54 1.00 -24.58
N SER A 312 23.54 2.20 -23.98
CA SER A 312 23.61 2.38 -22.53
C SER A 312 22.41 1.73 -21.84
N ILE A 313 21.20 1.95 -22.35
CA ILE A 313 19.97 1.30 -21.87
C ILE A 313 20.08 -0.22 -21.97
N GLU A 314 20.56 -0.74 -23.10
CA GLU A 314 20.74 -2.18 -23.31
C GLU A 314 21.76 -2.81 -22.36
N CYS A 315 22.90 -2.15 -22.12
CA CYS A 315 23.88 -2.63 -21.15
C CYS A 315 23.32 -2.57 -19.72
N GLY A 316 22.71 -1.44 -19.34
CA GLY A 316 22.15 -1.25 -18.01
C GLY A 316 21.03 -2.24 -17.69
N ILE A 317 20.13 -2.54 -18.64
CA ILE A 317 19.08 -3.54 -18.44
C ILE A 317 19.66 -4.94 -18.20
N GLN A 318 20.72 -5.31 -18.91
CA GLN A 318 21.36 -6.61 -18.71
C GLN A 318 22.10 -6.71 -17.37
N GLU A 319 22.80 -5.64 -16.95
CA GLU A 319 23.43 -5.56 -15.63
C GLU A 319 22.37 -5.66 -14.51
N LEU A 320 21.28 -4.89 -14.61
CA LEU A 320 20.20 -4.91 -13.62
C LEU A 320 19.48 -6.25 -13.58
N LYS A 321 19.20 -6.85 -14.74
CA LYS A 321 18.63 -8.20 -14.84
C LYS A 321 19.51 -9.22 -14.13
N TYR A 322 20.81 -9.21 -14.43
CA TYR A 322 21.75 -10.14 -13.81
C TYR A 322 21.80 -9.97 -12.28
N ALA A 323 21.78 -8.72 -11.80
CA ALA A 323 21.71 -8.43 -10.37
C ALA A 323 20.41 -8.95 -9.73
N LEU A 324 19.26 -8.76 -10.38
CA LEU A 324 17.95 -9.23 -9.89
C LEU A 324 17.87 -10.76 -9.85
N GLU A 325 18.32 -11.44 -10.90
CA GLU A 325 18.37 -12.91 -10.95
C GLU A 325 19.29 -13.46 -9.86
N LYS A 326 20.46 -12.85 -9.68
CA LYS A 326 21.44 -13.27 -8.67
C LYS A 326 20.97 -13.00 -7.24
N ALA A 327 20.21 -11.93 -7.02
CA ALA A 327 19.58 -11.64 -5.73
C ALA A 327 18.39 -12.59 -5.42
N GLY A 328 17.90 -13.35 -6.42
CA GLY A 328 16.73 -14.22 -6.26
C GLY A 328 15.40 -13.46 -6.24
N CYS A 329 15.32 -12.35 -6.96
CA CYS A 329 14.13 -11.50 -7.02
C CYS A 329 12.93 -12.23 -7.65
N THR A 330 11.79 -12.20 -6.96
CA THR A 330 10.57 -12.93 -7.37
C THR A 330 9.59 -12.08 -8.17
N GLY A 331 9.74 -10.75 -8.18
CA GLY A 331 8.90 -9.84 -8.94
C GLY A 331 9.21 -8.36 -8.65
N PRO A 332 8.55 -7.42 -9.35
CA PRO A 332 8.78 -5.98 -9.18
C PRO A 332 8.31 -5.42 -7.83
N THR A 333 7.65 -6.23 -7.00
CA THR A 333 7.20 -5.85 -5.65
C THR A 333 8.08 -6.44 -4.54
N ASP A 334 9.09 -7.24 -4.87
CA ASP A 334 10.01 -7.91 -3.94
C ASP A 334 11.10 -6.95 -3.45
N LEU A 335 10.72 -5.98 -2.60
CA LEU A 335 11.62 -4.91 -2.17
C LEU A 335 12.92 -5.41 -1.53
N ASP A 336 12.88 -6.50 -0.77
CA ASP A 336 14.06 -6.97 -0.05
C ASP A 336 15.10 -7.53 -1.03
N ARG A 337 14.68 -8.27 -2.06
CA ARG A 337 15.58 -8.71 -3.13
C ARG A 337 15.96 -7.60 -4.09
N ILE A 338 15.05 -6.64 -4.35
CA ILE A 338 15.34 -5.46 -5.17
C ILE A 338 16.42 -4.59 -4.52
N LYS A 339 16.36 -4.32 -3.21
CA LYS A 339 17.40 -3.54 -2.50
C LYS A 339 18.78 -4.19 -2.65
N LEU A 340 18.86 -5.51 -2.52
CA LEU A 340 20.08 -6.28 -2.74
C LEU A 340 20.59 -6.18 -4.18
N ALA A 341 19.70 -6.31 -5.16
CA ALA A 341 20.03 -6.18 -6.57
C ALA A 341 20.51 -4.77 -6.94
N LEU A 342 19.86 -3.72 -6.42
CA LEU A 342 20.22 -2.33 -6.66
C LEU A 342 21.62 -2.02 -6.12
N GLN A 343 21.93 -2.44 -4.90
CA GLN A 343 23.29 -2.24 -4.38
C GLN A 343 24.32 -3.10 -5.15
N GLY A 344 23.91 -4.28 -5.64
CA GLY A 344 24.70 -5.08 -6.57
C GLY A 344 24.92 -4.44 -7.95
N TYR A 345 23.99 -3.62 -8.43
CA TYR A 345 24.17 -2.81 -9.63
C TYR A 345 25.24 -1.73 -9.39
N ASN A 346 25.19 -1.07 -8.23
CA ASN A 346 26.13 0.01 -7.86
C ASN A 346 27.56 -0.48 -7.53
N TYR A 347 27.69 -1.56 -6.76
CA TYR A 347 28.98 -2.12 -6.33
C TYR A 347 29.49 -3.26 -7.20
N GLY A 348 28.71 -3.68 -8.18
CA GLY A 348 28.94 -4.90 -8.92
C GLY A 348 28.45 -6.15 -8.18
N SER A 349 28.15 -7.19 -8.96
CA SER A 349 27.48 -8.40 -8.50
C SER A 349 28.22 -9.23 -7.42
N GLY A 350 29.49 -8.94 -7.14
CA GLY A 350 30.23 -9.58 -6.05
C GLY A 350 29.71 -9.21 -4.66
N TYR A 351 29.10 -8.02 -4.53
CA TYR A 351 28.43 -7.60 -3.30
C TYR A 351 27.26 -8.53 -2.94
N ILE A 352 26.51 -9.02 -3.94
CA ILE A 352 25.31 -9.84 -3.72
C ILE A 352 25.67 -11.13 -2.98
N ASP A 353 26.70 -11.86 -3.44
CA ASP A 353 27.14 -13.10 -2.78
C ASP A 353 27.64 -12.82 -1.36
N TRP A 354 28.44 -11.77 -1.21
CA TRP A 354 29.01 -11.38 0.08
C TRP A 354 27.94 -10.99 1.10
N ALA A 355 26.94 -10.22 0.70
CA ALA A 355 25.84 -9.79 1.57
C ALA A 355 24.91 -10.96 1.93
N MET A 356 24.65 -11.87 0.98
CA MET A 356 23.89 -13.10 1.21
C MET A 356 24.59 -14.04 2.20
N GLU A 357 25.90 -14.24 2.07
CA GLU A 357 26.68 -15.10 2.98
C GLU A 357 26.76 -14.51 4.39
N ARG A 358 26.93 -13.19 4.47
CA ARG A 358 27.15 -12.50 5.74
C ARG A 358 25.87 -12.26 6.53
N ASP A 359 24.83 -11.74 5.87
CA ASP A 359 23.63 -11.19 6.52
C ASP A 359 22.32 -11.70 5.91
N GLY A 360 22.35 -12.63 4.94
CA GLY A 360 21.16 -13.20 4.30
C GLY A 360 20.45 -12.28 3.30
N GLY A 361 20.97 -11.07 3.06
CA GLY A 361 20.39 -10.07 2.17
C GLY A 361 21.02 -8.68 2.31
N TYR A 362 20.34 -7.66 1.78
CA TYR A 362 20.76 -6.27 1.91
C TYR A 362 20.53 -5.73 3.32
N THR A 363 21.53 -5.03 3.86
CA THR A 363 21.36 -4.10 4.98
C THR A 363 22.16 -2.83 4.70
N LYS A 364 21.77 -1.69 5.25
CA LYS A 364 22.52 -0.44 5.07
C LYS A 364 23.94 -0.57 5.64
N GLU A 365 24.05 -1.26 6.77
CA GLU A 365 25.29 -1.52 7.49
C GLU A 365 26.26 -2.34 6.65
N ASN A 366 25.78 -3.36 5.93
CA ASN A 366 26.64 -4.19 5.11
C ASN A 366 27.03 -3.51 3.79
N ALA A 367 26.21 -2.61 3.24
CA ALA A 367 26.59 -1.76 2.12
C ALA A 367 27.75 -0.82 2.51
N ILE A 368 27.64 -0.16 3.67
CA ILE A 368 28.70 0.69 4.24
C ILE A 368 29.97 -0.12 4.45
N ALA A 369 29.88 -1.28 5.12
CA ALA A 369 31.02 -2.13 5.43
C ALA A 369 31.70 -2.67 4.16
N TYR A 370 30.93 -3.02 3.13
CA TYR A 370 31.48 -3.47 1.86
C TYR A 370 32.27 -2.36 1.17
N SER A 371 31.73 -1.15 1.08
CA SER A 371 32.44 0.00 0.49
C SER A 371 33.73 0.31 1.25
N ASP A 372 33.71 0.32 2.60
CA ASP A 372 34.91 0.56 3.41
C ASP A 372 35.96 -0.55 3.22
N MET A 373 35.52 -1.81 3.14
CA MET A 373 36.38 -2.95 2.82
C MET A 373 37.02 -2.80 1.44
N MET A 374 36.28 -2.33 0.43
CA MET A 374 36.79 -2.13 -0.92
C MET A 374 37.81 -0.98 -0.96
N CYS A 375 37.54 0.13 -0.26
CA CYS A 375 38.47 1.25 -0.12
C CYS A 375 39.77 0.88 0.61
N ALA A 376 39.71 -0.06 1.55
CA ALA A 376 40.89 -0.55 2.28
C ALA A 376 41.80 -1.46 1.42
N ARG A 377 41.39 -1.86 0.21
CA ARG A 377 42.21 -2.72 -0.66
C ARG A 377 43.43 -1.94 -1.19
N PRO A 378 44.65 -2.49 -1.13
CA PRO A 378 45.84 -1.83 -1.67
C PRO A 378 45.76 -1.47 -3.16
N SER A 379 44.91 -2.16 -3.91
CA SER A 379 44.68 -1.95 -5.34
C SER A 379 43.61 -0.88 -5.65
N TRP A 380 42.92 -0.34 -4.65
CA TRP A 380 41.90 0.68 -4.83
C TRP A 380 42.44 2.05 -4.42
N PRO A 381 42.69 2.97 -5.37
CA PRO A 381 43.39 4.23 -5.07
C PRO A 381 42.47 5.35 -4.56
N TYR A 382 41.17 5.09 -4.42
CA TYR A 382 40.16 6.10 -4.05
C TYR A 382 39.65 5.88 -2.62
N ASP A 383 39.20 6.97 -1.98
CA ASP A 383 38.58 6.97 -0.66
C ASP A 383 37.09 6.58 -0.69
N ARG A 384 36.55 6.36 -1.89
CA ARG A 384 35.16 5.99 -2.14
C ARG A 384 35.06 4.78 -3.06
N TYR A 385 34.15 3.88 -2.75
CA TYR A 385 33.75 2.76 -3.59
C TYR A 385 32.22 2.79 -3.71
N GLY A 386 31.72 3.11 -4.91
CA GLY A 386 30.32 3.35 -5.23
C GLY A 386 29.60 4.33 -4.28
N ASP A 387 28.29 4.17 -4.16
CA ASP A 387 27.41 4.96 -3.32
C ASP A 387 26.80 4.09 -2.21
N LYS A 388 27.10 4.44 -0.95
CA LYS A 388 26.62 3.73 0.25
C LYS A 388 25.11 3.88 0.45
N GLU A 389 24.52 4.92 -0.11
CA GLU A 389 23.11 5.27 0.03
C GLU A 389 22.32 4.97 -1.26
N TYR A 390 22.92 4.22 -2.20
CA TYR A 390 22.40 4.03 -3.55
C TYR A 390 20.97 3.49 -3.56
N VAL A 391 20.67 2.53 -2.69
CA VAL A 391 19.32 1.97 -2.54
C VAL A 391 18.31 3.05 -2.17
N GLU A 392 18.58 3.88 -1.16
CA GLU A 392 17.68 4.97 -0.75
C GLU A 392 17.51 6.00 -1.88
N HIS A 393 18.60 6.29 -2.58
CA HIS A 393 18.60 7.23 -3.69
C HIS A 393 17.79 6.77 -4.91
N VAL A 394 17.79 5.47 -5.23
CA VAL A 394 16.95 4.92 -6.30
C VAL A 394 15.51 4.80 -5.84
N LEU A 395 15.27 4.27 -4.63
CA LEU A 395 13.91 3.99 -4.14
C LEU A 395 13.05 5.25 -3.93
N ARG A 396 13.65 6.44 -3.81
CA ARG A 396 12.88 7.70 -3.81
C ARG A 396 12.11 7.94 -5.12
N TYR A 397 12.51 7.28 -6.21
CA TYR A 397 11.85 7.32 -7.51
C TYR A 397 11.07 6.04 -7.83
N TYR A 398 11.04 5.05 -6.93
CA TYR A 398 10.40 3.76 -7.15
C TYR A 398 9.45 3.45 -6.00
N GLN A 399 8.16 3.63 -6.24
CA GLN A 399 7.12 3.39 -5.26
C GLN A 399 6.37 2.10 -5.59
N ILE A 400 6.26 1.23 -4.60
CA ILE A 400 5.28 0.15 -4.62
C ILE A 400 4.07 0.67 -3.89
N THR A 401 2.98 0.87 -4.62
CA THR A 401 1.70 1.21 -4.00
C THR A 401 1.12 -0.06 -3.40
N ASN A 402 1.47 -0.32 -2.14
CA ASN A 402 0.50 -0.85 -1.21
C ASN A 402 -0.45 0.30 -0.85
N SER A 403 -1.75 0.05 -0.81
CA SER A 403 -2.76 1.05 -0.46
C SER A 403 -2.42 1.75 0.88
N GLY A 404 -1.84 2.96 0.86
CA GLY A 404 -1.66 3.79 2.06
C GLY A 404 -0.47 4.77 2.04
N GLY A 405 -0.76 6.07 1.83
CA GLY A 405 -0.12 7.28 2.40
C GLY A 405 1.41 7.50 2.37
N SER A 406 1.85 8.73 2.03
CA SER A 406 3.25 9.21 2.15
C SER A 406 3.39 10.21 3.32
N TYR A 407 4.48 10.12 4.11
CA TYR A 407 4.74 10.96 5.30
C TYR A 407 6.15 11.60 5.34
N PRO A 408 6.34 12.73 6.06
CA PRO A 408 7.61 13.50 6.10
C PRO A 408 8.72 12.89 6.98
N ALA A 409 9.97 13.32 6.71
CA ALA A 409 11.20 12.85 7.36
C ALA A 409 11.24 13.14 8.87
N ASN A 410 11.70 12.15 9.66
CA ASN A 410 12.01 12.17 11.11
C ASN A 410 10.91 11.72 12.09
N GLY A 411 9.72 11.31 11.63
CA GLY A 411 8.75 10.60 12.48
C GLY A 411 8.92 9.08 12.41
N MET A 412 8.65 8.37 13.50
CA MET A 412 8.34 6.94 13.42
C MET A 412 7.19 6.76 12.41
N GLN A 413 7.31 5.77 11.55
CA GLN A 413 6.33 5.46 10.50
C GLN A 413 5.14 4.71 11.10
N ILE A 414 4.54 5.31 12.12
CA ILE A 414 3.35 4.78 12.77
C ILE A 414 2.16 5.05 11.84
N PRO A 415 1.38 4.02 11.45
CA PRO A 415 0.20 4.24 10.65
C PRO A 415 -0.75 5.19 11.38
N HIS A 416 -1.41 6.06 10.63
CA HIS A 416 -2.40 6.98 11.20
C HIS A 416 -3.80 6.44 10.97
N TYR A 417 -4.43 5.98 12.04
CA TYR A 417 -5.82 5.56 12.04
C TYR A 417 -6.68 6.67 12.61
N LEU A 418 -7.74 7.04 11.88
CA LEU A 418 -8.75 7.95 12.38
C LEU A 418 -9.88 7.13 13.01
N GLN A 419 -10.22 7.39 14.26
CA GLN A 419 -11.30 6.72 14.97
C GLN A 419 -12.65 6.95 14.25
N THR A 420 -12.80 8.08 13.56
CA THR A 420 -13.98 8.43 12.78
C THR A 420 -14.25 7.48 11.63
N ASP A 421 -13.22 6.82 11.11
CA ASP A 421 -13.33 5.84 10.02
C ASP A 421 -14.00 4.54 10.50
N TYR A 422 -14.08 4.34 11.82
CA TYR A 422 -14.64 3.15 12.47
C TYR A 422 -15.98 3.44 13.16
N GLY A 423 -16.75 4.41 12.64
CA GLY A 423 -18.02 4.83 13.24
C GLY A 423 -19.11 3.77 13.28
N ASN A 424 -18.94 2.68 12.53
CA ASN A 424 -19.81 1.51 12.49
C ASN A 424 -19.44 0.41 13.50
N ILE A 425 -18.34 0.53 14.25
CA ILE A 425 -17.92 -0.48 15.23
C ILE A 425 -18.36 -0.05 16.63
N PRO A 426 -19.25 -0.79 17.31
CA PRO A 426 -19.69 -0.47 18.66
C PRO A 426 -18.53 -0.47 19.66
N TYR A 427 -18.45 0.58 20.47
CA TYR A 427 -17.52 0.65 21.59
C TYR A 427 -18.08 1.57 22.67
N GLY A 428 -18.09 1.08 23.90
CA GLY A 428 -18.74 1.72 25.02
C GLY A 428 -20.23 1.97 24.81
N GLY A 429 -20.68 3.20 25.12
CA GLY A 429 -22.06 3.66 24.89
C GLY A 429 -22.33 4.15 23.46
N GLY A 430 -21.37 4.03 22.54
CA GLY A 430 -21.47 4.52 21.17
C GLY A 430 -20.67 3.65 20.19
N SER A 431 -19.79 4.27 19.43
CA SER A 431 -18.87 3.58 18.50
C SER A 431 -17.42 4.00 18.69
N ILE A 432 -16.50 3.36 17.98
CA ILE A 432 -15.10 3.79 17.95
C ILE A 432 -14.99 5.26 17.52
N ALA A 433 -15.81 5.73 16.59
CA ALA A 433 -15.83 7.15 16.21
C ALA A 433 -16.14 8.08 17.38
N SER A 434 -17.06 7.71 18.27
CA SER A 434 -17.46 8.57 19.40
C SER A 434 -16.60 8.40 20.65
N SER A 435 -15.98 7.24 20.84
CA SER A 435 -15.41 6.87 22.15
C SER A 435 -14.16 6.00 22.06
N GLY A 436 -13.62 5.76 20.86
CA GLY A 436 -12.53 4.83 20.62
C GLY A 436 -11.14 5.47 20.52
N CYS A 437 -10.92 6.67 21.03
CA CYS A 437 -9.62 7.33 20.93
C CYS A 437 -8.46 6.49 21.49
N ASP A 438 -8.72 5.71 22.53
CA ASP A 438 -7.78 4.83 23.22
C ASP A 438 -7.47 3.56 22.41
N PRO A 439 -8.45 2.72 22.01
CA PRO A 439 -8.17 1.58 21.15
C PRO A 439 -7.62 1.99 19.78
N THR A 440 -8.02 3.15 19.24
CA THR A 440 -7.44 3.68 18.00
C THR A 440 -5.97 4.09 18.18
N SER A 441 -5.64 4.77 19.29
CA SER A 441 -4.26 5.14 19.60
C SER A 441 -3.38 3.92 19.83
N PHE A 442 -3.88 2.90 20.52
CA PHE A 442 -3.17 1.66 20.73
C PHE A 442 -2.94 0.91 19.42
N ALA A 443 -3.95 0.76 18.57
CA ALA A 443 -3.84 0.10 17.27
C ALA A 443 -2.73 0.69 16.39
N MET A 444 -2.60 2.03 16.38
CA MET A 444 -1.51 2.71 15.67
C MET A 444 -0.13 2.23 16.18
N ILE A 445 0.09 2.27 17.49
CA ILE A 445 1.37 1.84 18.10
C ILE A 445 1.60 0.34 17.92
N ALA A 446 0.57 -0.47 18.16
CA ALA A 446 0.66 -1.92 18.05
C ALA A 446 1.05 -2.33 16.63
N SER A 447 0.47 -1.68 15.62
CA SER A 447 0.82 -1.94 14.23
C SER A 447 2.28 -1.65 13.94
N TYR A 448 2.77 -0.51 14.42
CA TYR A 448 4.16 -0.11 14.27
C TYR A 448 5.14 -1.06 14.98
N LEU A 449 4.87 -1.44 16.23
CA LEU A 449 5.80 -2.25 17.02
C LEU A 449 5.83 -3.72 16.63
N THR A 450 4.77 -4.21 15.99
CA THR A 450 4.66 -5.62 15.58
C THR A 450 4.99 -5.83 14.11
N ASP A 451 5.10 -4.75 13.32
CA ASP A 451 5.19 -4.79 11.86
C ASP A 451 4.03 -5.59 11.23
N THR A 452 2.86 -5.54 11.87
CA THR A 452 1.61 -6.16 11.41
C THR A 452 0.48 -5.14 11.44
N THR A 453 -0.52 -5.28 10.59
CA THR A 453 -1.68 -4.38 10.63
C THR A 453 -2.60 -4.80 11.79
N ILE A 454 -2.62 -4.00 12.85
CA ILE A 454 -3.50 -4.14 14.02
C ILE A 454 -4.36 -2.89 14.09
N THR A 455 -5.64 -3.04 13.85
CA THR A 455 -6.54 -1.91 13.64
C THR A 455 -7.32 -1.55 14.90
N PRO A 456 -7.99 -0.39 14.95
CA PRO A 456 -8.90 -0.07 16.05
C PRO A 456 -10.01 -1.11 16.22
N ALA A 457 -10.45 -1.71 15.12
CA ALA A 457 -11.39 -2.81 15.11
C ALA A 457 -10.84 -4.04 15.84
N ASP A 458 -9.60 -4.45 15.53
CA ASP A 458 -8.94 -5.60 16.16
C ASP A 458 -8.73 -5.37 17.66
N ALA A 459 -8.30 -4.16 18.04
CA ALA A 459 -8.11 -3.76 19.42
C ALA A 459 -9.42 -3.86 20.22
N VAL A 460 -10.52 -3.36 19.67
CA VAL A 460 -11.86 -3.47 20.27
C VAL A 460 -12.41 -4.90 20.23
N ALA A 461 -12.15 -5.67 19.17
CA ALA A 461 -12.61 -7.05 19.05
C ALA A 461 -11.99 -7.95 20.14
N TRP A 462 -10.75 -7.65 20.55
CA TRP A 462 -10.10 -8.33 21.66
C TRP A 462 -10.73 -7.96 23.02
N CYS A 463 -10.87 -6.66 23.32
CA CYS A 463 -11.25 -6.22 24.66
C CYS A 463 -12.75 -6.06 24.88
N GLY A 464 -13.54 -5.94 23.82
CA GLY A 464 -14.95 -5.53 23.87
C GLY A 464 -15.10 -4.23 24.66
N ASN A 465 -16.05 -4.20 25.58
CA ASN A 465 -16.24 -3.08 26.52
C ASN A 465 -15.56 -3.32 27.88
N SER A 466 -14.73 -4.35 28.03
CA SER A 466 -14.19 -4.77 29.32
C SER A 466 -13.30 -3.70 29.97
N TYR A 467 -12.69 -2.85 29.14
CA TYR A 467 -11.88 -1.71 29.57
C TYR A 467 -12.59 -0.37 29.42
N TYR A 468 -13.84 -0.35 28.95
CA TYR A 468 -14.60 0.89 28.82
C TYR A 468 -15.24 1.29 30.15
N MET A 469 -15.05 2.55 30.53
CA MET A 469 -15.67 3.18 31.67
C MET A 469 -16.70 4.23 31.17
N PRO A 470 -18.01 3.99 31.37
CA PRO A 470 -19.06 4.92 30.96
C PRO A 470 -18.83 6.34 31.49
N GLY A 471 -18.85 7.32 30.57
CA GLY A 471 -18.69 8.74 30.90
C GLY A 471 -17.26 9.21 31.18
N VAL A 472 -16.27 8.30 31.20
CA VAL A 472 -14.87 8.62 31.50
C VAL A 472 -13.94 8.30 30.32
N GLY A 473 -14.09 7.13 29.68
CA GLY A 473 -13.20 6.69 28.60
C GLY A 473 -12.76 5.24 28.80
N THR A 474 -11.48 4.93 28.57
CA THR A 474 -10.91 3.60 28.77
C THR A 474 -10.03 3.55 30.03
N TYR A 475 -10.15 2.47 30.82
CA TYR A 475 -9.32 2.23 32.00
C TYR A 475 -7.84 2.20 31.63
N TRP A 476 -6.98 2.77 32.46
CA TRP A 476 -5.54 2.87 32.19
C TRP A 476 -4.85 1.50 32.13
N SER A 477 -5.39 0.51 32.83
CA SER A 477 -4.92 -0.90 32.80
C SER A 477 -5.02 -1.54 31.41
N TYR A 478 -5.79 -0.93 30.50
CA TYR A 478 -5.92 -1.35 29.11
C TYR A 478 -4.57 -1.46 28.40
N PHE A 479 -3.71 -0.45 28.49
CA PHE A 479 -2.53 -0.38 27.62
C PHE A 479 -1.53 -1.51 27.86
N GLN A 480 -1.25 -1.86 29.12
CA GLN A 480 -0.36 -2.98 29.41
C GLN A 480 -1.01 -4.33 29.08
N ALA A 481 -2.32 -4.48 29.32
CA ALA A 481 -3.05 -5.70 28.97
C ALA A 481 -3.08 -5.92 27.44
N ALA A 482 -3.36 -4.86 26.68
CA ALA A 482 -3.36 -4.86 25.23
C ALA A 482 -1.96 -5.14 24.68
N ALA A 483 -0.94 -4.47 25.22
CA ALA A 483 0.45 -4.71 24.83
C ALA A 483 0.88 -6.17 25.05
N ASN A 484 0.45 -6.79 26.16
CA ASN A 484 0.71 -8.22 26.41
C ASN A 484 -0.01 -9.13 25.41
N HIS A 485 -1.25 -8.81 25.04
CA HIS A 485 -2.02 -9.61 24.09
C HIS A 485 -1.44 -9.55 22.67
N PHE A 486 -1.17 -8.33 22.18
CA PHE A 486 -0.72 -8.09 20.81
C PHE A 486 0.81 -8.19 20.66
N GLY A 487 1.55 -8.42 21.75
CA GLY A 487 3.00 -8.63 21.71
C GLY A 487 3.80 -7.34 21.51
N CYS A 488 3.34 -6.22 22.07
CA CYS A 488 3.96 -4.89 21.97
C CYS A 488 4.98 -4.60 23.08
N GLY A 489 5.30 -5.57 23.94
CA GLY A 489 6.30 -5.41 25.00
C GLY A 489 5.77 -4.74 26.28
N SER A 490 6.68 -4.20 27.09
CA SER A 490 6.36 -3.48 28.32
C SER A 490 5.86 -2.06 28.04
N VAL A 491 4.98 -1.60 28.93
CA VAL A 491 4.43 -0.26 28.92
C VAL A 491 4.81 0.44 30.21
N THR A 492 5.54 1.55 30.10
CA THR A 492 5.91 2.39 31.24
C THR A 492 4.97 3.59 31.33
N GLN A 493 4.22 3.68 32.42
CA GLN A 493 3.39 4.86 32.69
C GLN A 493 4.22 5.96 33.38
N THR A 494 4.10 7.19 32.90
CA THR A 494 4.78 8.35 33.49
C THR A 494 3.95 9.63 33.36
N SER A 495 4.25 10.65 34.17
CA SER A 495 3.75 12.01 34.02
C SER A 495 4.86 13.01 33.66
N ASP A 496 6.10 12.54 33.47
CA ASP A 496 7.27 13.39 33.21
C ASP A 496 7.48 13.61 31.71
N ALA A 497 7.29 14.85 31.25
CA ALA A 497 7.48 15.22 29.85
C ALA A 497 8.92 15.03 29.35
N ASN A 498 9.93 15.12 30.21
CA ASN A 498 11.32 14.94 29.80
C ASN A 498 11.63 13.47 29.51
N GLN A 499 11.06 12.54 30.29
CA GLN A 499 11.15 11.11 30.01
C GLN A 499 10.47 10.77 28.69
N VAL A 500 9.35 11.41 28.38
CA VAL A 500 8.67 11.26 27.08
C VAL A 500 9.53 11.77 25.93
N LEU A 501 10.15 12.94 26.04
CA LEU A 501 11.05 13.48 25.01
C LEU A 501 12.25 12.57 24.77
N GLN A 502 12.85 12.05 25.85
CA GLN A 502 13.93 11.08 25.76
C GLN A 502 13.48 9.82 25.02
N ALA A 503 12.36 9.23 25.46
CA ALA A 503 11.80 8.02 24.85
C ALA A 503 11.51 8.22 23.34
N LEU A 504 10.90 9.34 22.96
CA LEU A 504 10.64 9.67 21.56
C LEU A 504 11.93 9.83 20.74
N SER A 505 12.99 10.39 21.33
CA SER A 505 14.30 10.52 20.67
C SER A 505 15.01 9.17 20.47
N GLU A 506 14.71 8.19 21.31
CA GLU A 506 15.22 6.81 21.24
C GLU A 506 14.33 5.89 20.35
N GLY A 507 13.23 6.43 19.80
CA GLY A 507 12.32 5.70 18.91
C GLY A 507 11.26 4.87 19.61
N HIS A 508 10.88 5.26 20.84
CA HIS A 508 9.78 4.66 21.58
C HIS A 508 8.49 5.44 21.34
N PRO A 509 7.42 4.82 20.81
CA PRO A 509 6.15 5.50 20.61
C PRO A 509 5.42 5.68 21.94
N VAL A 510 4.66 6.77 22.05
CA VAL A 510 4.03 7.17 23.31
C VAL A 510 2.55 7.48 23.09
N ILE A 511 1.68 6.97 23.97
CA ILE A 511 0.28 7.45 24.07
C ILE A 511 0.21 8.51 25.15
N SER A 512 -0.51 9.59 24.87
CA SER A 512 -0.74 10.67 25.82
C SER A 512 -2.23 10.84 26.09
N SER A 513 -2.61 10.86 27.38
CA SER A 513 -3.96 11.20 27.82
C SER A 513 -4.08 12.72 27.93
N GLN A 514 -5.02 13.30 27.18
CA GLN A 514 -5.31 14.72 27.09
C GLN A 514 -6.60 15.06 27.81
N ARG A 515 -6.60 16.16 28.57
CA ARG A 515 -7.81 16.86 29.04
C ARG A 515 -8.22 17.94 28.04
N ALA A 516 -9.34 18.62 28.33
CA ALA A 516 -9.85 19.71 27.51
C ALA A 516 -8.77 20.78 27.24
N GLY A 517 -8.60 21.14 25.96
CA GLY A 517 -7.61 22.11 25.48
C GLY A 517 -7.38 22.00 23.97
N LEU A 518 -6.11 21.98 23.54
CA LEU A 518 -5.74 22.04 22.12
C LEU A 518 -6.32 20.87 21.29
N PHE A 519 -6.22 19.65 21.81
CA PHE A 519 -6.56 18.44 21.05
C PHE A 519 -8.05 18.05 21.11
N THR A 520 -8.75 18.48 22.16
CA THR A 520 -10.10 18.01 22.50
C THR A 520 -10.83 18.98 23.42
N SER A 521 -12.16 18.93 23.44
CA SER A 521 -13.00 19.63 24.43
C SER A 521 -13.27 18.80 25.70
N GLY A 522 -12.89 17.52 25.72
CA GLY A 522 -13.08 16.57 26.84
C GLY A 522 -11.82 15.75 27.13
N GLY A 523 -11.98 14.51 27.58
CA GLY A 523 -10.89 13.53 27.62
C GLY A 523 -10.57 13.01 26.22
N HIS A 524 -9.30 12.73 25.91
CA HIS A 524 -8.87 12.20 24.61
C HIS A 524 -7.50 11.53 24.69
N PHE A 525 -7.24 10.56 23.82
CA PHE A 525 -5.92 9.94 23.68
C PHE A 525 -5.32 10.27 22.32
N ILE A 526 -4.02 10.58 22.30
CA ILE A 526 -3.25 10.86 21.08
C ILE A 526 -1.94 10.07 21.08
N VAL A 527 -1.37 9.83 19.91
CA VAL A 527 -0.07 9.18 19.74
C VAL A 527 1.00 10.23 19.46
N LEU A 528 2.08 10.21 20.23
CA LEU A 528 3.30 10.96 19.96
C LEU A 528 4.26 10.03 19.21
N ARG A 529 4.65 10.44 18.00
CA ARG A 529 5.36 9.59 17.03
C ARG A 529 6.80 10.00 16.74
N GLY A 530 7.34 10.92 17.51
CA GLY A 530 8.75 11.28 17.45
C GLY A 530 9.00 12.73 17.84
N VAL A 531 10.29 13.08 17.85
CA VAL A 531 10.76 14.44 18.04
C VAL A 531 11.60 14.88 16.84
N THR A 532 11.41 16.10 16.38
CA THR A 532 12.17 16.70 15.28
C THR A 532 13.53 17.20 15.76
N ALA A 533 14.41 17.55 14.80
CA ALA A 533 15.74 18.08 15.11
C ALA A 533 15.70 19.40 15.90
N ASP A 534 14.63 20.19 15.78
CA ASP A 534 14.36 21.40 16.54
C ASP A 534 13.55 21.15 17.82
N SER A 535 13.51 19.89 18.29
CA SER A 535 12.88 19.48 19.55
C SER A 535 11.35 19.68 19.60
N LYS A 536 10.68 19.63 18.45
CA LYS A 536 9.21 19.62 18.35
C LYS A 536 8.67 18.21 18.28
N VAL A 537 7.47 18.01 18.79
CA VAL A 537 6.81 16.70 18.86
C VAL A 537 5.89 16.52 17.66
N LEU A 538 5.93 15.33 17.08
CA LEU A 538 5.06 14.90 16.00
C LEU A 538 3.90 14.08 16.57
N VAL A 539 2.68 14.32 16.10
CA VAL A 539 1.46 13.74 16.67
C VAL A 539 0.64 13.02 15.59
N ASN A 540 0.13 11.84 15.94
CA ASN A 540 -1.00 11.18 15.28
C ASN A 540 -2.21 11.29 16.20
N ASP A 541 -3.13 12.21 15.89
CA ASP A 541 -4.39 12.38 16.62
C ASP A 541 -5.44 11.43 16.02
N PRO A 542 -6.02 10.46 16.76
CA PRO A 542 -7.04 9.57 16.22
C PRO A 542 -8.33 10.31 15.83
N ASN A 543 -8.52 11.56 16.25
CA ASN A 543 -9.65 12.41 15.88
C ASN A 543 -9.19 13.63 15.03
N ASP A 544 -8.10 13.47 14.27
CA ASP A 544 -7.64 14.47 13.29
C ASP A 544 -8.63 14.59 12.12
N ASN A 545 -8.54 15.69 11.38
CA ASN A 545 -9.32 15.93 10.17
C ASN A 545 -8.67 17.05 9.35
N SER A 546 -9.21 17.35 8.16
CA SER A 546 -8.66 18.38 7.27
C SER A 546 -8.59 19.79 7.88
N SER A 547 -9.42 20.09 8.89
CA SER A 547 -9.40 21.40 9.56
C SER A 547 -8.33 21.47 10.66
N LYS A 548 -8.12 20.38 11.40
CA LYS A 548 -7.05 20.26 12.41
C LYS A 548 -5.69 20.07 11.75
N ASN A 549 -5.58 19.09 10.85
CA ASN A 549 -4.40 18.69 10.10
C ASN A 549 -3.15 18.54 10.99
N TYR A 550 -3.33 17.94 12.17
CA TYR A 550 -2.29 17.77 13.18
C TYR A 550 -1.19 16.82 12.73
N ILE A 551 -1.51 15.87 11.86
CA ILE A 551 -0.55 14.96 11.25
C ILE A 551 0.61 15.69 10.54
N ASN A 552 0.36 16.88 9.97
CA ASN A 552 1.35 17.68 9.24
C ASN A 552 1.91 18.84 10.08
N ARG A 553 1.61 18.88 11.38
CA ARG A 553 1.99 19.97 12.29
C ARG A 553 2.98 19.48 13.34
N GLU A 554 3.93 20.34 13.66
CA GLU A 554 4.88 20.19 14.76
C GLU A 554 4.37 20.93 16.00
N PHE A 555 4.53 20.31 17.18
CA PHE A 555 4.01 20.82 18.44
C PHE A 555 5.11 21.08 19.46
N ASP A 556 4.94 22.11 20.29
CA ASP A 556 5.79 22.30 21.45
C ASP A 556 5.42 21.32 22.58
N MET A 557 6.39 20.55 23.07
CA MET A 557 6.09 19.54 24.11
C MET A 557 5.54 20.18 25.38
N MET A 558 6.12 21.28 25.86
CA MET A 558 5.76 21.81 27.18
C MET A 558 4.51 22.69 27.13
N SER A 559 4.42 23.58 26.15
CA SER A 559 3.35 24.58 26.07
C SER A 559 2.09 24.10 25.36
N GLU A 560 2.17 23.04 24.55
CA GLU A 560 1.02 22.54 23.78
C GLU A 560 0.60 21.12 24.17
N VAL A 561 1.53 20.17 24.19
CA VAL A 561 1.20 18.75 24.50
C VAL A 561 1.04 18.55 26.01
N HIS A 562 2.08 18.85 26.79
CA HIS A 562 2.12 18.61 28.23
C HIS A 562 1.15 19.52 29.01
N ALA A 563 0.87 20.72 28.50
CA ALA A 563 -0.09 21.65 29.10
C ALA A 563 -1.47 21.02 29.39
N THR A 564 -1.87 20.05 28.57
CA THR A 564 -3.13 19.32 28.67
C THR A 564 -2.97 17.82 28.96
N SER A 565 -1.75 17.34 29.21
CA SER A 565 -1.51 15.92 29.46
C SER A 565 -1.76 15.54 30.92
N ASN A 566 -2.48 14.45 31.17
CA ASN A 566 -2.64 13.87 32.52
C ASN A 566 -1.62 12.75 32.79
N ALA A 567 -1.33 11.92 31.78
CA ALA A 567 -0.41 10.79 31.87
C ALA A 567 0.07 10.38 30.48
N TYR A 568 1.15 9.61 30.44
CA TYR A 568 1.77 9.03 29.25
C TYR A 568 2.02 7.54 29.44
N TRP A 569 1.97 6.79 28.33
CA TRP A 569 2.34 5.38 28.24
C TRP A 569 3.41 5.24 27.17
N ILE A 570 4.64 4.94 27.61
CA ILE A 570 5.80 4.71 26.76
C ILE A 570 5.85 3.22 26.45
N PHE A 571 5.90 2.87 25.17
CA PHE A 571 5.98 1.48 24.74
C PHE A 571 7.42 1.14 24.35
N ASP A 572 7.92 0.04 24.91
CA ASP A 572 9.28 -0.41 24.61
C ASP A 572 9.39 -0.89 23.16
N LYS A 573 10.54 -0.59 22.56
CA LYS A 573 10.92 -1.09 21.25
C LYS A 573 11.29 -2.58 21.40
N LYS A 574 10.78 -3.41 20.51
CA LYS A 574 11.18 -4.83 20.44
C LYS A 574 12.57 -5.01 19.84
#